data_AF-A0A1C6MNK2-F1
#
_entry.id   AF-A0A1C6MNK2-F1
#
_cell.length_a   1.000
_cell.length_b   1.000
_cell.length_c   1.000
_cell.angle_alpha   90.00
_cell.angle_beta   90.00
_cell.angle_gamma   90.00
#
_symmetry.space_group_name_H-M   'P 1'
#
loop_
_entity.id
_entity.type
_entity.pdbx_description
1 polymer ?
#
loop_
_entity_poly.entity_id
_entity_poly.type
_entity_poly.pdbx_seq_one_letter_code
_entity_poly.pdbx_strand_id
1 'polypeptide(L)'
;MRTAKHRSKKVRSTVGRAALGRQATTQPSERLDEQDLCFDLSEGAVLQQAIASTRDLVHEAPPALKQRIWLYRAEGSAGATKRGNVTCLDSKSLNRAIQGVIQRHNLLGDDGLPDFGALQNAFDSARTKDITFHLFDLMHHDGLDLRQVALVERRALLKELLTDSPESIRFSEAFAGAPRDVLGSACKLGLEGIMGKKKDAPYVPGRSTDWIKLKCLQRQEFVVGGWTFQRGTKSGIGALLVGVHAANGDLLYSGNVGSGLSGKIVAQLLEKLAPLATTSSPFKGAAAEARGANWVKPQLIAEVAFTEWTKAGHVRHPVFRGLRVDKPAKTIVRELPHHLRPEPGSVVQHTLPAKFRVTNPERVIDPSTGITKIELVRFYGLVGPLILEHLKGRPVSLVRAPAGITGELFFQKHLDAGEIPGVRQLDPALSPGHGQLLEVATAQGLLSAAQLNVVEFHTWNAVKTAIGKPRTPER
;
A
#
# COMPACT_ATOMS: atom_id res chain seq x y z
N MET A 1 -46.39 61.68 -13.44
CA MET A 1 -45.20 62.54 -13.23
C MET A 1 -44.18 61.81 -12.36
N ARG A 2 -42.90 62.14 -12.55
CA ARG A 2 -41.67 61.47 -12.07
C ARG A 2 -41.46 61.44 -10.54
N THR A 3 -40.85 60.33 -10.07
CA THR A 3 -39.69 60.15 -9.14
C THR A 3 -39.62 60.78 -7.74
N ALA A 4 -39.19 59.98 -6.74
CA ALA A 4 -38.00 60.17 -5.87
C ALA A 4 -37.85 58.95 -4.91
N LYS A 5 -36.81 58.09 -5.02
CA LYS A 5 -35.45 58.14 -4.41
C LYS A 5 -35.39 58.19 -2.87
N HIS A 6 -34.85 57.13 -2.27
CA HIS A 6 -34.17 57.18 -0.97
C HIS A 6 -32.75 56.61 -1.06
N ARG A 7 -31.81 57.40 -0.52
CA ARG A 7 -30.34 57.26 -0.53
C ARG A 7 -29.90 56.53 0.73
N SER A 8 -28.98 55.58 0.60
CA SER A 8 -28.23 54.99 1.72
C SER A 8 -26.88 55.70 1.87
N LYS A 9 -26.52 56.08 3.11
CA LYS A 9 -25.29 56.80 3.46
C LYS A 9 -24.10 55.83 3.60
N LYS A 10 -23.01 56.13 2.88
CA LYS A 10 -21.66 55.59 3.07
C LYS A 10 -20.89 56.49 4.04
N VAL A 11 -20.11 55.91 4.94
CA VAL A 11 -18.95 56.56 5.57
C VAL A 11 -17.72 55.67 5.33
N ARG A 12 -16.66 56.30 4.82
CA ARG A 12 -15.35 55.75 4.49
C ARG A 12 -14.43 55.80 5.71
N SER A 13 -13.46 54.89 5.79
CA SER A 13 -12.12 55.24 6.28
C SER A 13 -11.07 54.87 5.22
N THR A 14 -9.93 55.56 5.29
CA THR A 14 -9.11 55.97 4.16
C THR A 14 -7.69 55.42 4.32
N VAL A 15 -7.23 54.68 3.29
CA VAL A 15 -5.90 54.81 2.64
C VAL A 15 -4.62 54.50 3.42
N GLY A 16 -3.85 53.57 2.84
CA GLY A 16 -2.40 53.52 2.87
C GLY A 16 -1.90 52.65 1.70
N ARG A 17 -1.43 53.28 0.61
CA ARG A 17 -0.98 52.64 -0.63
C ARG A 17 0.43 53.18 -0.95
N ALA A 18 1.43 52.30 -0.91
CA ALA A 18 2.75 52.41 -1.54
C ALA A 18 3.43 51.04 -1.36
N ALA A 19 4.14 50.40 -2.30
CA ALA A 19 4.57 50.74 -3.64
C ALA A 19 4.76 49.42 -4.43
N LEU A 20 4.67 49.52 -5.76
CA LEU A 20 4.92 48.46 -6.72
C LEU A 20 6.42 48.09 -6.81
N GLY A 21 6.71 46.80 -6.82
CA GLY A 21 7.97 46.21 -7.32
C GLY A 21 7.65 44.93 -8.09
N ARG A 22 8.05 44.88 -9.36
CA ARG A 22 7.72 43.83 -10.35
C ARG A 22 8.55 42.54 -10.16
N GLN A 23 8.07 41.49 -10.83
CA GLN A 23 8.74 40.25 -11.30
C GLN A 23 8.90 39.11 -10.28
N ALA A 24 8.15 38.02 -10.48
CA ALA A 24 8.58 36.89 -11.31
C ALA A 24 7.45 35.85 -11.40
N THR A 25 7.18 35.38 -12.61
CA THR A 25 6.32 34.23 -12.91
C THR A 25 7.00 32.95 -12.41
N THR A 26 6.39 32.27 -11.45
CA THR A 26 6.69 30.87 -11.12
C THR A 26 5.38 30.09 -11.05
N GLN A 27 5.28 29.04 -11.87
CA GLN A 27 4.24 28.03 -11.80
C GLN A 27 4.27 27.35 -10.41
N PRO A 28 3.13 27.07 -9.77
CA PRO A 28 3.13 26.14 -8.65
C PRO A 28 3.05 24.71 -9.22
N SER A 29 4.19 24.01 -9.25
CA SER A 29 4.18 22.55 -9.15
C SER A 29 3.90 22.23 -7.67
N GLU A 30 2.63 22.23 -7.26
CA GLU A 30 2.23 21.71 -5.96
C GLU A 30 2.45 20.20 -5.95
N ARG A 31 3.61 19.81 -5.44
CA ARG A 31 3.84 18.46 -4.96
C ARG A 31 2.99 18.36 -3.68
N LEU A 32 1.86 17.65 -3.77
CA LEU A 32 1.00 17.35 -2.62
C LEU A 32 1.87 16.82 -1.48
N ASP A 33 1.83 17.50 -0.33
CA ASP A 33 2.64 17.12 0.83
C ASP A 33 2.02 15.88 1.48
N GLU A 34 2.84 14.91 1.91
CA GLU A 34 2.35 13.64 2.46
C GLU A 34 1.51 13.82 3.75
N GLN A 35 1.58 15.02 4.34
CA GLN A 35 0.84 15.44 5.54
C GLN A 35 -0.64 15.76 5.27
N ASP A 36 -1.05 15.96 4.02
CA ASP A 36 -2.40 16.42 3.65
C ASP A 36 -3.39 15.28 3.35
N LEU A 37 -2.93 14.03 3.40
CA LEU A 37 -3.74 12.84 3.15
C LEU A 37 -4.08 12.10 4.45
N CYS A 38 -5.29 11.55 4.53
CA CYS A 38 -5.66 10.52 5.50
C CYS A 38 -5.78 9.16 4.77
N PHE A 39 -5.38 8.08 5.43
CA PHE A 39 -5.35 6.74 4.84
C PHE A 39 -6.27 5.80 5.58
N ASP A 40 -7.24 5.23 4.86
CA ASP A 40 -8.10 4.13 5.32
C ASP A 40 -7.67 2.83 4.62
N LEU A 41 -8.04 1.65 5.16
CA LEU A 41 -7.79 0.39 4.44
C LEU A 41 -8.60 0.34 3.14
N SER A 42 -7.98 -0.17 2.08
CA SER A 42 -8.68 -0.60 0.89
C SER A 42 -8.82 -2.11 0.94
N GLU A 43 -10.06 -2.58 0.92
CA GLU A 43 -10.38 -4.00 0.93
C GLU A 43 -11.28 -4.32 -0.25
N GLY A 44 -11.12 -5.51 -0.84
CA GLY A 44 -11.95 -5.97 -1.95
C GLY A 44 -13.38 -6.15 -1.47
N ALA A 45 -14.24 -5.17 -1.71
CA ALA A 45 -15.57 -5.13 -1.13
C ALA A 45 -16.57 -4.31 -1.99
N VAL A 46 -17.86 -4.45 -1.69
CA VAL A 46 -18.93 -3.77 -2.45
C VAL A 46 -19.15 -2.38 -1.86
N LEU A 47 -18.85 -1.35 -2.67
CA LEU A 47 -19.15 0.04 -2.33
C LEU A 47 -20.66 0.27 -2.33
N GLN A 48 -21.20 0.77 -1.22
CA GLN A 48 -22.59 1.15 -1.10
C GLN A 48 -22.75 2.57 -0.54
N GLN A 49 -23.74 3.28 -1.07
CA GLN A 49 -24.20 4.54 -0.50
C GLN A 49 -25.51 4.28 0.23
N ALA A 50 -25.58 4.61 1.52
CA ALA A 50 -26.79 4.48 2.31
C ALA A 50 -27.39 5.87 2.54
N ILE A 51 -28.68 6.01 2.26
CA ILE A 51 -29.45 7.22 2.58
C ILE A 51 -30.54 6.81 3.57
N ALA A 52 -30.42 7.27 4.81
CA ALA A 52 -31.47 7.21 5.80
C ALA A 52 -32.22 8.54 5.78
N SER A 53 -33.53 8.52 5.48
CA SER A 53 -34.34 9.73 5.51
C SER A 53 -35.64 9.53 6.28
N THR A 54 -35.96 10.52 7.10
CA THR A 54 -37.32 10.81 7.57
C THR A 54 -37.88 11.87 6.64
N ARG A 55 -38.74 11.49 5.70
CA ARG A 55 -39.23 12.40 4.67
C ARG A 55 -40.43 13.17 5.21
N ASP A 56 -40.20 14.40 5.67
CA ASP A 56 -41.15 15.51 5.53
C ASP A 56 -40.71 16.34 4.32
N LEU A 57 -41.04 15.87 3.12
CA LEU A 57 -41.02 16.69 1.91
C LEU A 57 -42.29 16.33 1.15
N VAL A 58 -43.24 17.27 1.17
CA VAL A 58 -44.63 17.26 0.67
C VAL A 58 -45.67 16.87 1.73
N HIS A 59 -46.54 17.83 2.04
CA HIS A 59 -47.68 17.71 2.96
C HIS A 59 -48.58 16.50 2.61
N GLU A 60 -49.16 15.91 3.66
CA GLU A 60 -50.15 14.81 3.67
C GLU A 60 -49.59 13.38 3.47
N ALA A 61 -49.10 12.76 4.54
CA ALA A 61 -48.98 11.30 4.60
C ALA A 61 -49.25 10.74 6.03
N PRO A 62 -49.89 9.56 6.18
CA PRO A 62 -50.29 9.03 7.49
C PRO A 62 -49.10 8.53 8.35
N PRO A 63 -49.27 8.40 9.68
CA PRO A 63 -48.22 8.07 10.66
C PRO A 63 -47.44 6.75 10.45
N ALA A 64 -47.84 5.91 9.50
CA ALA A 64 -47.26 4.61 9.20
C ALA A 64 -45.99 4.66 8.33
N LEU A 65 -45.54 5.84 7.88
CA LEU A 65 -44.37 6.05 7.02
C LEU A 65 -43.06 6.33 7.78
N LYS A 66 -43.00 5.98 9.07
CA LYS A 66 -41.80 6.17 9.88
C LYS A 66 -40.63 5.30 9.36
N GLN A 67 -39.53 5.97 9.04
CA GLN A 67 -38.16 5.46 8.90
C GLN A 67 -37.92 4.47 7.75
N ARG A 68 -37.39 4.98 6.61
CA ARG A 68 -36.89 4.15 5.50
C ARG A 68 -35.39 4.38 5.27
N ILE A 69 -34.65 3.27 5.20
CA ILE A 69 -33.24 3.25 4.79
C ILE A 69 -33.16 2.78 3.34
N TRP A 70 -32.47 3.54 2.50
CA TRP A 70 -32.22 3.22 1.10
C TRP A 70 -30.75 2.88 0.90
N LEU A 71 -30.44 1.75 0.28
CA LEU A 71 -29.08 1.35 -0.09
C LEU A 71 -28.92 1.41 -1.61
N TYR A 72 -27.90 2.11 -2.08
CA TYR A 72 -27.58 2.29 -3.49
C TYR A 72 -26.23 1.65 -3.81
N ARG A 73 -26.15 0.92 -4.93
CA ARG A 73 -24.89 0.39 -5.47
C ARG A 73 -24.23 1.44 -6.37
N ALA A 74 -22.90 1.48 -6.36
CA ALA A 74 -22.10 2.46 -7.11
C ALA A 74 -22.29 2.46 -8.65
N GLU A 75 -22.92 1.45 -9.24
CA GLU A 75 -23.10 1.33 -10.71
C GLU A 75 -24.34 2.06 -11.28
N GLY A 76 -25.05 2.87 -10.48
CA GLY A 76 -26.13 3.72 -10.99
C GLY A 76 -27.36 2.98 -11.53
N SER A 77 -27.41 1.65 -11.46
CA SER A 77 -28.63 0.89 -11.75
C SER A 77 -29.54 0.91 -10.52
N ALA A 78 -30.72 1.52 -10.68
CA ALA A 78 -31.85 1.31 -9.79
C ALA A 78 -32.30 -0.16 -9.92
N GLY A 79 -31.63 -1.05 -9.20
CA GLY A 79 -31.78 -2.49 -9.33
C GLY A 79 -32.09 -3.14 -8.00
N ALA A 80 -33.39 -3.24 -7.71
CA ALA A 80 -34.03 -4.09 -6.71
C ALA A 80 -33.59 -3.92 -5.24
N THR A 81 -34.55 -3.47 -4.44
CA THR A 81 -34.75 -3.88 -3.05
C THR A 81 -34.71 -5.42 -2.93
N LYS A 82 -33.53 -6.03 -2.93
CA LYS A 82 -33.38 -7.37 -2.34
C LYS A 82 -33.51 -7.17 -0.83
N ARG A 83 -34.66 -7.57 -0.29
CA ARG A 83 -34.93 -7.69 1.15
C ARG A 83 -33.94 -8.70 1.76
N GLY A 84 -32.71 -8.29 1.98
CA GLY A 84 -31.81 -8.89 2.94
C GLY A 84 -31.89 -8.02 4.19
N ASN A 85 -32.30 -8.60 5.30
CA ASN A 85 -32.37 -7.91 6.59
C ASN A 85 -30.96 -7.47 7.00
N VAL A 86 -30.53 -6.27 6.60
CA VAL A 86 -29.63 -5.45 7.42
C VAL A 86 -30.53 -4.84 8.48
N THR A 87 -30.86 -5.65 9.47
CA THR A 87 -31.70 -5.25 10.59
C THR A 87 -30.97 -4.14 11.34
N CYS A 88 -31.56 -2.94 11.25
CA CYS A 88 -31.42 -1.83 12.18
C CYS A 88 -30.08 -1.06 12.15
N LEU A 89 -29.98 -0.04 11.27
CA LEU A 89 -29.45 1.25 11.74
C LEU A 89 -30.52 1.79 12.70
N ASP A 90 -30.24 1.86 14.00
CA ASP A 90 -31.14 2.54 14.95
C ASP A 90 -31.26 4.01 14.52
N SER A 91 -32.48 4.42 14.19
CA SER A 91 -32.78 5.71 13.56
C SER A 91 -33.56 6.59 14.51
N LYS A 92 -32.96 6.93 15.65
CA LYS A 92 -33.41 8.08 16.42
C LYS A 92 -33.05 9.36 15.65
N SER A 93 -34.03 9.86 14.89
CA SER A 93 -34.17 11.26 14.42
C SER A 93 -33.38 11.74 13.19
N LEU A 94 -32.87 10.88 12.31
CA LEU A 94 -31.78 11.29 11.40
C LEU A 94 -32.13 11.30 9.91
N ASN A 95 -31.88 12.45 9.26
CA ASN A 95 -31.71 12.56 7.81
C ASN A 95 -30.21 12.45 7.50
N ARG A 96 -29.69 11.25 7.25
CA ARG A 96 -28.26 11.00 6.99
C ARG A 96 -28.05 10.41 5.60
N ALA A 97 -27.15 10.99 4.83
CA ALA A 97 -26.57 10.34 3.65
C ALA A 97 -25.12 9.98 3.96
N ILE A 98 -24.83 8.68 4.05
CA ILE A 98 -23.53 8.14 4.44
C ILE A 98 -22.97 7.25 3.33
N GLN A 99 -21.65 7.18 3.24
CA GLN A 99 -20.96 6.25 2.36
C GLN A 99 -20.25 5.17 3.17
N GLY A 100 -20.39 3.93 2.72
CA GLY A 100 -19.79 2.79 3.40
C GLY A 100 -19.47 1.63 2.47
N VAL A 101 -18.79 0.66 3.04
CA VAL A 101 -18.44 -0.61 2.41
C VAL A 101 -19.09 -1.72 3.22
N ILE A 102 -19.79 -2.64 2.56
CA ILE A 102 -20.29 -3.86 3.20
C ILE A 102 -19.20 -4.93 3.17
N GLN A 103 -18.93 -5.52 4.34
CA GLN A 103 -17.91 -6.53 4.58
C GLN A 103 -18.49 -7.71 5.37
N ARG A 104 -17.81 -8.85 5.42
CA ARG A 104 -18.15 -9.97 6.30
C ARG A 104 -17.17 -9.98 7.48
N HIS A 105 -17.66 -10.21 8.70
CA HIS A 105 -16.82 -10.60 9.83
C HIS A 105 -16.09 -11.89 9.46
N ASN A 106 -14.77 -11.88 9.63
CA ASN A 106 -13.77 -12.75 9.00
C ASN A 106 -13.53 -12.45 7.51
N LEU A 107 -12.70 -11.43 7.28
CA LEU A 107 -11.86 -11.21 6.10
C LEU A 107 -10.78 -12.30 5.94
N LEU A 108 -11.06 -13.53 6.35
CA LEU A 108 -10.09 -14.60 6.45
C LEU A 108 -10.72 -15.86 5.84
N GLY A 109 -10.16 -16.36 4.74
CA GLY A 109 -10.28 -17.78 4.38
C GLY A 109 -9.65 -18.65 5.47
N ASP A 110 -9.66 -19.98 5.29
CA ASP A 110 -9.01 -20.92 6.21
C ASP A 110 -7.50 -20.62 6.42
N ASP A 111 -6.92 -19.78 5.56
CA ASP A 111 -5.55 -19.29 5.54
C ASP A 111 -5.33 -17.89 6.14
N GLY A 112 -6.38 -17.17 6.54
CA GLY A 112 -6.24 -15.82 7.06
C GLY A 112 -6.24 -14.70 6.00
N LEU A 113 -6.79 -14.90 4.80
CA LEU A 113 -6.81 -13.86 3.75
C LEU A 113 -8.22 -13.39 3.32
N PRO A 114 -8.41 -12.12 2.89
CA PRO A 114 -9.72 -11.60 2.47
C PRO A 114 -10.29 -12.33 1.24
N ASP A 115 -11.45 -12.99 1.39
CA ASP A 115 -12.12 -13.72 0.30
C ASP A 115 -13.36 -12.96 -0.24
N PHE A 116 -13.17 -12.23 -1.34
CA PHE A 116 -14.26 -11.55 -2.06
C PHE A 116 -15.29 -12.54 -2.66
N GLY A 117 -14.85 -13.74 -3.03
CA GLY A 117 -15.75 -14.80 -3.52
C GLY A 117 -16.70 -15.28 -2.42
N ALA A 118 -16.25 -15.34 -1.17
CA ALA A 118 -17.09 -15.66 -0.02
C ALA A 118 -18.18 -14.60 0.21
N LEU A 119 -17.89 -13.31 0.01
CA LEU A 119 -18.88 -12.23 0.10
C LEU A 119 -19.95 -12.36 -1.01
N GLN A 120 -19.53 -12.66 -2.24
CA GLN A 120 -20.46 -12.88 -3.35
C GLN A 120 -21.40 -14.07 -3.07
N ASN A 121 -20.84 -15.18 -2.56
CA ASN A 121 -21.60 -16.36 -2.17
C ASN A 121 -22.57 -16.10 -0.99
N ALA A 122 -22.21 -15.21 -0.07
CA ALA A 122 -23.07 -14.84 1.06
C ALA A 122 -24.32 -14.07 0.60
N PHE A 123 -24.17 -13.14 -0.36
CA PHE A 123 -25.31 -12.45 -0.97
C PHE A 123 -26.23 -13.40 -1.74
N ASP A 124 -25.66 -14.35 -2.48
CA ASP A 124 -26.45 -15.32 -3.25
C ASP A 124 -27.17 -16.34 -2.35
N SER A 125 -26.64 -16.64 -1.16
CA SER A 125 -27.21 -17.58 -0.18
C SER A 125 -28.06 -16.94 0.92
N ALA A 126 -28.30 -15.62 0.89
CA ALA A 126 -29.09 -14.87 1.87
C ALA A 126 -28.64 -15.02 3.34
N ARG A 127 -27.39 -15.42 3.59
CA ARG A 127 -26.80 -15.53 4.93
C ARG A 127 -26.07 -14.24 5.29
N THR A 128 -26.81 -13.28 5.85
CA THR A 128 -26.32 -11.91 6.11
C THR A 128 -25.92 -11.63 7.57
N LYS A 129 -26.04 -12.62 8.46
CA LYS A 129 -25.79 -12.44 9.91
C LYS A 129 -24.35 -12.06 10.24
N ASP A 130 -23.39 -12.46 9.43
CA ASP A 130 -21.97 -12.18 9.64
C ASP A 130 -21.51 -10.92 8.89
N ILE A 131 -22.42 -10.07 8.42
CA ILE A 131 -22.06 -8.92 7.58
C ILE A 131 -21.89 -7.66 8.45
N THR A 132 -20.76 -6.98 8.30
CA THR A 132 -20.41 -5.71 8.96
C THR A 132 -20.36 -4.58 7.93
N PHE A 133 -20.93 -3.43 8.25
CA PHE A 133 -20.95 -2.25 7.39
C PHE A 133 -19.96 -1.21 7.89
N HIS A 134 -18.91 -0.95 7.11
CA HIS A 134 -17.85 0.00 7.43
C HIS A 134 -18.14 1.36 6.79
N LEU A 135 -18.44 2.36 7.60
CA LEU A 135 -18.76 3.73 7.18
C LEU A 135 -17.51 4.60 7.21
N PHE A 136 -17.32 5.43 6.18
CA PHE A 136 -16.09 6.20 6.02
C PHE A 136 -16.28 7.65 5.53
N ASP A 137 -17.52 8.08 5.22
CA ASP A 137 -17.83 9.47 4.88
C ASP A 137 -19.32 9.79 5.15
N LEU A 138 -19.62 11.07 5.35
CA LEU A 138 -20.93 11.62 5.70
C LEU A 138 -21.21 12.85 4.82
N MET A 139 -22.15 12.72 3.89
CA MET A 139 -22.47 13.77 2.92
C MET A 139 -23.62 14.67 3.36
N HIS A 140 -24.55 14.14 4.16
CA HIS A 140 -25.68 14.90 4.71
C HIS A 140 -25.97 14.47 6.14
N HIS A 141 -26.33 15.43 6.98
CA HIS A 141 -26.79 15.19 8.35
C HIS A 141 -27.83 16.25 8.74
N ASP A 142 -29.01 15.82 9.15
CA ASP A 142 -30.08 16.66 9.72
C ASP A 142 -30.45 17.88 8.87
N GLY A 143 -30.59 17.64 7.57
CA GLY A 143 -30.96 18.67 6.59
C GLY A 143 -29.79 19.52 6.11
N LEU A 144 -28.60 19.37 6.71
CA LEU A 144 -27.38 20.04 6.26
C LEU A 144 -26.70 19.23 5.15
N ASP A 145 -26.32 19.94 4.08
CA ASP A 145 -25.46 19.42 3.03
C ASP A 145 -23.99 19.64 3.43
N LEU A 146 -23.31 18.53 3.73
CA LEU A 146 -21.91 18.54 4.17
C LEU A 146 -20.94 18.33 3.00
N ARG A 147 -21.40 18.19 1.76
CA ARG A 147 -20.50 17.86 0.64
C ARG A 147 -19.40 18.90 0.41
N GLN A 148 -19.65 20.18 0.73
CA GLN A 148 -18.64 21.24 0.61
C GLN A 148 -17.75 21.39 1.86
N VAL A 149 -18.05 20.66 2.94
CA VAL A 149 -17.28 20.67 4.19
C VAL A 149 -16.04 19.79 4.02
N ALA A 150 -14.93 20.10 4.70
CA ALA A 150 -13.69 19.32 4.64
C ALA A 150 -13.90 17.86 5.11
N LEU A 151 -13.23 16.89 4.47
CA LEU A 151 -13.35 15.47 4.80
C LEU A 151 -13.07 15.16 6.28
N VAL A 152 -12.09 15.82 6.89
CA VAL A 152 -11.75 15.61 8.31
C VAL A 152 -12.94 15.94 9.22
N GLU A 153 -13.64 17.04 8.95
CA GLU A 153 -14.81 17.47 9.74
C GLU A 153 -15.99 16.51 9.52
N ARG A 154 -16.24 16.07 8.28
CA ARG A 154 -17.28 15.09 7.97
C ARG A 154 -17.04 13.76 8.69
N ARG A 155 -15.78 13.29 8.72
CA ARG A 155 -15.38 12.04 9.39
C ARG A 155 -15.43 12.16 10.91
N ALA A 156 -15.06 13.30 11.48
CA ALA A 156 -15.18 13.54 12.93
C ALA A 156 -16.64 13.45 13.38
N LEU A 157 -17.54 14.15 12.69
CA LEU A 157 -18.97 14.07 12.95
C LEU A 157 -19.50 12.65 12.75
N LEU A 158 -19.12 11.96 11.67
CA LEU A 158 -19.51 10.56 11.46
C LEU A 158 -19.09 9.65 12.62
N LYS A 159 -17.90 9.83 13.18
CA LYS A 159 -17.39 9.03 14.29
C LYS A 159 -18.21 9.23 15.57
N GLU A 160 -18.55 10.47 15.89
CA GLU A 160 -19.45 10.80 17.01
C GLU A 160 -20.82 10.15 16.82
N LEU A 161 -21.37 10.24 15.61
CA LEU A 161 -22.67 9.68 15.26
C LEU A 161 -22.73 8.14 15.32
N LEU A 162 -21.58 7.47 15.43
CA LEU A 162 -21.44 6.01 15.46
C LEU A 162 -21.04 5.46 16.84
N THR A 163 -20.88 6.31 17.86
CA THR A 163 -20.42 5.86 19.20
C THR A 163 -21.33 4.80 19.83
N ASP A 164 -22.65 4.89 19.62
CA ASP A 164 -23.64 3.92 20.14
C ASP A 164 -24.15 2.93 19.06
N SER A 165 -23.40 2.74 17.97
CA SER A 165 -23.82 1.84 16.89
C SER A 165 -23.58 0.35 17.23
N PRO A 166 -24.43 -0.57 16.72
CA PRO A 166 -24.22 -2.00 16.90
C PRO A 166 -22.91 -2.46 16.23
N GLU A 167 -22.30 -3.55 16.70
CA GLU A 167 -21.00 -4.05 16.19
C GLU A 167 -20.97 -4.34 14.68
N SER A 168 -22.14 -4.60 14.09
CA SER A 168 -22.36 -4.80 12.66
C SER A 168 -22.22 -3.50 11.84
N ILE A 169 -22.00 -2.34 12.48
CA ILE A 169 -21.80 -1.04 11.85
C ILE A 169 -20.57 -0.41 12.50
N ARG A 170 -19.53 -0.20 11.69
CA ARG A 170 -18.23 0.28 12.18
C ARG A 170 -17.79 1.52 11.45
N PHE A 171 -17.12 2.41 12.17
CA PHE A 171 -16.37 3.50 11.54
C PHE A 171 -15.07 2.96 10.96
N SER A 172 -14.73 3.36 9.75
CA SER A 172 -13.43 3.07 9.13
C SER A 172 -12.40 4.09 9.62
N GLU A 173 -11.55 3.67 10.55
CA GLU A 173 -10.49 4.51 11.12
C GLU A 173 -9.39 4.82 10.11
N ALA A 174 -8.83 6.03 10.24
CA ALA A 174 -7.63 6.42 9.50
C ALA A 174 -6.38 6.02 10.29
N PHE A 175 -5.34 5.56 9.60
CA PHE A 175 -4.08 5.19 10.22
C PHE A 175 -3.17 6.40 10.38
N ALA A 176 -2.59 6.55 11.57
CA ALA A 176 -1.49 7.47 11.80
C ALA A 176 -0.17 6.81 11.37
N GLY A 177 0.54 7.40 10.42
CA GLY A 177 1.82 6.87 9.95
C GLY A 177 2.17 7.35 8.54
N ALA A 178 3.43 7.15 8.13
CA ALA A 178 3.84 7.46 6.78
C ALA A 178 3.10 6.54 5.77
N PRO A 179 2.65 7.06 4.61
CA PRO A 179 1.84 6.29 3.66
C PRO A 179 2.49 4.96 3.23
N ARG A 180 3.83 4.95 3.12
CA ARG A 180 4.61 3.76 2.74
C ARG A 180 4.56 2.66 3.79
N ASP A 181 4.59 3.02 5.07
CA ASP A 181 4.60 2.05 6.17
C ASP A 181 3.22 1.43 6.36
N VAL A 182 2.16 2.26 6.25
CA VAL A 182 0.77 1.80 6.28
C VAL A 182 0.49 0.87 5.09
N LEU A 183 0.91 1.26 3.87
CA LEU A 183 0.77 0.41 2.69
C LEU A 183 1.57 -0.89 2.84
N GLY A 184 2.82 -0.82 3.29
CA GLY A 184 3.66 -1.99 3.50
C GLY A 184 3.06 -2.98 4.51
N SER A 185 2.47 -2.46 5.58
CA SER A 185 1.76 -3.27 6.59
C SER A 185 0.48 -3.88 6.02
N ALA A 186 -0.33 -3.10 5.30
CA ALA A 186 -1.53 -3.61 4.62
C ALA A 186 -1.19 -4.75 3.65
N CYS A 187 -0.09 -4.63 2.91
CA CYS A 187 0.34 -5.68 1.98
C CYS A 187 0.87 -6.93 2.69
N LYS A 188 1.58 -6.79 3.81
CA LYS A 188 2.02 -7.93 4.63
C LYS A 188 0.84 -8.68 5.24
N LEU A 189 -0.25 -7.98 5.56
CA LEU A 189 -1.50 -8.54 6.05
C LEU A 189 -2.41 -9.09 4.93
N GLY A 190 -1.96 -9.06 3.67
CA GLY A 190 -2.73 -9.59 2.54
C GLY A 190 -3.96 -8.76 2.15
N LEU A 191 -4.05 -7.50 2.58
CA LEU A 191 -5.12 -6.58 2.21
C LEU A 191 -4.94 -6.05 0.76
N GLU A 192 -6.01 -5.54 0.13
CA GLU A 192 -5.92 -5.01 -1.24
C GLU A 192 -5.03 -3.76 -1.31
N GLY A 193 -4.96 -2.98 -0.22
CA GLY A 193 -4.08 -1.83 -0.08
C GLY A 193 -4.68 -0.76 0.82
N ILE A 194 -4.49 0.51 0.47
CA ILE A 194 -5.00 1.67 1.24
C ILE A 194 -5.68 2.69 0.33
N MET A 195 -6.63 3.43 0.90
CA MET A 195 -7.28 4.58 0.29
C MET A 195 -6.71 5.86 0.90
N GLY A 196 -5.92 6.61 0.14
CA GLY A 196 -5.52 7.96 0.50
C GLY A 196 -6.60 8.96 0.11
N LYS A 197 -7.01 9.83 1.02
CA LYS A 197 -8.01 10.88 0.80
C LYS A 197 -7.49 12.21 1.30
N LYS A 198 -7.58 13.27 0.51
CA LYS A 198 -7.23 14.64 0.93
C LYS A 198 -8.12 15.10 2.09
N LYS A 199 -7.48 15.60 3.15
CA LYS A 199 -8.11 15.95 4.43
C LYS A 199 -9.10 17.11 4.30
N ASP A 200 -8.73 18.12 3.52
CA ASP A 200 -9.48 19.36 3.31
C ASP A 200 -10.45 19.28 2.12
N ALA A 201 -10.45 18.17 1.38
CA ALA A 201 -11.22 18.07 0.15
C ALA A 201 -12.73 17.98 0.39
N PRO A 202 -13.54 18.70 -0.41
CA PRO A 202 -14.98 18.48 -0.46
C PRO A 202 -15.30 17.11 -1.05
N TYR A 203 -16.51 16.62 -0.81
CA TYR A 203 -17.04 15.43 -1.46
C TYR A 203 -17.44 15.74 -2.90
N VAL A 204 -16.81 15.05 -3.86
CA VAL A 204 -17.15 15.13 -5.29
C VAL A 204 -17.75 13.79 -5.74
N PRO A 205 -19.00 13.78 -6.23
CA PRO A 205 -19.57 12.57 -6.83
C PRO A 205 -18.78 12.13 -8.07
N GLY A 206 -18.46 10.83 -8.16
CA GLY A 206 -17.76 10.25 -9.31
C GLY A 206 -16.24 10.18 -9.14
N ARG A 207 -15.51 10.20 -10.26
CA ARG A 207 -14.04 10.05 -10.28
C ARG A 207 -13.38 11.40 -9.94
N SER A 208 -12.62 11.44 -8.86
CA SER A 208 -11.82 12.59 -8.44
C SER A 208 -10.34 12.20 -8.27
N THR A 209 -9.46 13.19 -8.27
CA THR A 209 -8.04 13.08 -7.89
C THR A 209 -7.82 13.21 -6.38
N ASP A 210 -8.84 13.59 -5.62
CA ASP A 210 -8.70 13.82 -4.18
C ASP A 210 -8.64 12.52 -3.38
N TRP A 211 -9.09 11.42 -3.99
CA TRP A 211 -9.01 10.08 -3.45
C TRP A 211 -8.14 9.22 -4.36
N ILE A 212 -7.13 8.58 -3.78
CA ILE A 212 -6.22 7.68 -4.47
C ILE A 212 -6.24 6.31 -3.82
N LYS A 213 -6.47 5.29 -4.64
CA LYS A 213 -6.34 3.90 -4.20
C LYS A 213 -4.92 3.42 -4.47
N LEU A 214 -4.20 3.11 -3.40
CA LEU A 214 -2.87 2.51 -3.46
C LEU A 214 -3.03 1.01 -3.23
N LYS A 215 -2.75 0.20 -4.25
CA LYS A 215 -2.93 -1.25 -4.17
C LYS A 215 -1.64 -1.95 -3.76
N CYS A 216 -1.79 -3.00 -2.98
CA CYS A 216 -0.81 -4.05 -2.83
C CYS A 216 -0.72 -4.81 -4.14
N LEU A 217 0.41 -4.62 -4.82
CA LEU A 217 0.69 -5.30 -6.08
C LEU A 217 1.73 -6.36 -5.81
N GLN A 218 1.42 -7.58 -6.21
CA GLN A 218 2.41 -8.62 -6.45
C GLN A 218 3.20 -8.24 -7.70
N ARG A 219 4.47 -8.61 -7.73
CA ARG A 219 5.35 -8.39 -8.88
C ARG A 219 6.04 -9.70 -9.18
N GLN A 220 5.92 -10.16 -10.41
CA GLN A 220 6.50 -11.41 -10.85
C GLN A 220 6.90 -11.30 -12.31
N GLU A 221 7.85 -12.13 -12.73
CA GLU A 221 8.15 -12.37 -14.12
C GLU A 221 7.16 -13.35 -14.79
N PHE A 222 6.91 -13.10 -16.07
CA PHE A 222 6.13 -13.96 -16.96
C PHE A 222 6.81 -14.09 -18.31
N VAL A 223 6.61 -15.21 -18.98
CA VAL A 223 7.06 -15.42 -20.36
C VAL A 223 6.02 -14.86 -21.32
N VAL A 224 6.46 -14.08 -22.30
CA VAL A 224 5.61 -13.57 -23.38
C VAL A 224 5.46 -14.66 -24.44
N GLY A 225 4.23 -15.14 -24.64
CA GLY A 225 3.91 -16.15 -25.66
C GLY A 225 3.17 -15.58 -26.88
N GLY A 226 2.70 -14.34 -26.80
CA GLY A 226 2.05 -13.66 -27.92
C GLY A 226 1.64 -12.23 -27.59
N TRP A 227 0.99 -11.58 -28.54
CA TRP A 227 0.39 -10.26 -28.34
C TRP A 227 -0.84 -10.05 -29.23
N THR A 228 -1.73 -9.13 -28.86
CA THR A 228 -2.90 -8.74 -29.68
C THR A 228 -2.75 -7.31 -30.20
N PHE A 229 -3.39 -7.00 -31.32
CA PHE A 229 -3.51 -5.62 -31.77
C PHE A 229 -4.31 -4.77 -30.79
N GLN A 230 -4.07 -3.45 -30.82
CA GLN A 230 -4.93 -2.52 -30.12
C GLN A 230 -6.37 -2.67 -30.65
N ARG A 231 -7.35 -2.61 -29.74
CA ARG A 231 -8.75 -2.89 -30.10
C ARG A 231 -9.23 -1.96 -31.20
N GLY A 232 -9.75 -2.53 -32.29
CA GLY A 232 -10.26 -1.77 -33.43
C GLY A 232 -9.19 -1.27 -34.41
N THR A 233 -7.92 -1.62 -34.21
CA THR A 233 -6.83 -1.29 -35.14
C THR A 233 -6.14 -2.57 -35.64
N LYS A 234 -5.28 -2.41 -36.65
CA LYS A 234 -4.32 -3.44 -37.12
C LYS A 234 -2.87 -3.04 -36.81
N SER A 235 -2.68 -2.16 -35.82
CA SER A 235 -1.37 -1.62 -35.46
C SER A 235 -1.26 -1.39 -33.94
N GLY A 236 -0.03 -1.44 -33.44
CA GLY A 236 0.25 -1.33 -32.01
C GLY A 236 -0.10 -2.60 -31.23
N ILE A 237 0.32 -2.64 -29.97
CA ILE A 237 0.04 -3.74 -29.05
C ILE A 237 -1.12 -3.33 -28.14
N GLY A 238 -2.21 -4.09 -28.16
CA GLY A 238 -3.33 -3.96 -27.24
C GLY A 238 -3.10 -4.70 -25.93
N ALA A 239 -2.50 -5.89 -25.99
CA ALA A 239 -2.07 -6.64 -24.82
C ALA A 239 -0.99 -7.67 -25.16
N LEU A 240 -0.10 -7.94 -24.20
CA LEU A 240 0.77 -9.12 -24.22
C LEU A 240 0.01 -10.33 -23.64
N LEU A 241 0.15 -11.48 -24.28
CA LEU A 241 -0.30 -12.77 -23.75
C LEU A 241 0.87 -13.37 -22.99
N VAL A 242 0.67 -13.59 -21.70
CA VAL A 242 1.74 -14.00 -20.78
C VAL A 242 1.43 -15.34 -20.11
N GLY A 243 2.47 -16.04 -19.69
CA GLY A 243 2.35 -17.29 -18.96
C GLY A 243 3.56 -17.65 -18.13
N VAL A 244 3.44 -18.75 -17.40
CA VAL A 244 4.48 -19.32 -16.54
C VAL A 244 4.64 -20.81 -16.83
N HIS A 245 5.84 -21.35 -16.63
CA HIS A 245 6.10 -22.77 -16.82
C HIS A 245 5.53 -23.59 -15.65
N ALA A 246 4.88 -24.70 -15.99
CA ALA A 246 4.54 -25.76 -15.05
C ALA A 246 5.77 -26.66 -14.78
N ALA A 247 5.67 -27.52 -13.76
CA ALA A 247 6.75 -28.44 -13.38
C ALA A 247 7.16 -29.40 -14.51
N ASN A 248 6.24 -29.73 -15.41
CA ASN A 248 6.50 -30.55 -16.60
C ASN A 248 7.13 -29.77 -17.77
N GLY A 249 7.38 -28.46 -17.61
CA GLY A 249 7.94 -27.57 -18.62
C GLY A 249 6.92 -26.91 -19.54
N ASP A 250 5.63 -27.27 -19.48
CA ASP A 250 4.60 -26.65 -20.30
C ASP A 250 4.41 -25.18 -19.93
N LEU A 251 4.25 -24.31 -20.94
CA LEU A 251 3.92 -22.91 -20.71
C LEU A 251 2.41 -22.76 -20.54
N LEU A 252 1.96 -22.38 -19.34
CA LEU A 252 0.56 -22.18 -19.02
C LEU A 252 0.18 -20.71 -19.19
N TYR A 253 -0.91 -20.45 -19.92
CA TYR A 253 -1.45 -19.10 -20.09
C TYR A 253 -1.89 -18.52 -18.75
N SER A 254 -1.52 -17.27 -18.48
CA SER A 254 -1.77 -16.59 -17.21
C SER A 254 -2.50 -15.24 -17.37
N GLY A 255 -2.86 -14.86 -18.60
CA GLY A 255 -3.72 -13.70 -18.86
C GLY A 255 -3.17 -12.71 -19.88
N ASN A 256 -3.91 -11.62 -20.06
CA ASN A 256 -3.58 -10.52 -20.98
C ASN A 256 -3.11 -9.29 -20.21
N VAL A 257 -1.96 -8.74 -20.60
CA VAL A 257 -1.37 -7.53 -20.01
C VAL A 257 -1.49 -6.37 -20.99
N GLY A 258 -2.53 -5.55 -20.83
CA GLY A 258 -2.79 -4.38 -21.69
C GLY A 258 -2.44 -3.03 -21.05
N SER A 259 -2.23 -2.97 -19.74
CA SER A 259 -1.87 -1.74 -19.02
C SER A 259 -0.35 -1.59 -18.88
N GLY A 260 0.15 -0.35 -18.81
CA GLY A 260 1.59 -0.06 -18.69
C GLY A 260 2.36 -0.04 -20.01
N LEU A 261 1.65 -0.14 -21.15
CA LEU A 261 2.23 -0.13 -22.49
C LEU A 261 2.14 1.28 -23.10
N SER A 262 3.17 2.11 -22.93
CA SER A 262 3.25 3.41 -23.60
C SER A 262 3.69 3.28 -25.06
N GLY A 263 3.45 4.29 -25.91
CA GLY A 263 3.83 4.24 -27.32
C GLY A 263 5.31 3.91 -27.57
N LYS A 264 6.22 4.47 -26.76
CA LYS A 264 7.66 4.14 -26.82
C LYS A 264 7.93 2.67 -26.46
N ILE A 265 7.29 2.18 -25.41
CA ILE A 265 7.42 0.78 -24.97
C ILE A 265 6.86 -0.18 -26.03
N VAL A 266 5.73 0.16 -26.63
CA VAL A 266 5.09 -0.63 -27.69
C VAL A 266 6.03 -0.76 -28.90
N ALA A 267 6.66 0.32 -29.34
CA ALA A 267 7.63 0.28 -30.45
C ALA A 267 8.81 -0.66 -30.14
N GLN A 268 9.39 -0.55 -28.94
CA GLN A 268 10.49 -1.41 -28.50
C GLN A 268 10.08 -2.89 -28.38
N LEU A 269 8.86 -3.16 -27.91
CA LEU A 269 8.33 -4.51 -27.82
C LEU A 269 8.13 -5.12 -29.20
N LEU A 270 7.56 -4.38 -30.16
CA LEU A 270 7.36 -4.86 -31.52
C LEU A 270 8.68 -5.23 -32.21
N GLU A 271 9.73 -4.41 -32.04
CA GLU A 271 11.07 -4.69 -32.56
C GLU A 271 11.64 -6.01 -32.00
N LYS A 272 11.49 -6.25 -30.69
CA LYS A 272 11.98 -7.47 -30.03
C LYS A 272 11.12 -8.70 -30.31
N LEU A 273 9.82 -8.53 -30.52
CA LEU A 273 8.87 -9.61 -30.77
C LEU A 273 8.88 -10.08 -32.23
N ALA A 274 9.17 -9.18 -33.19
CA ALA A 274 9.22 -9.51 -34.62
C ALA A 274 10.11 -10.73 -34.97
N PRO A 275 11.38 -10.84 -34.50
CA PRO A 275 12.22 -12.00 -34.80
C PRO A 275 11.76 -13.30 -34.12
N LEU A 276 10.83 -13.20 -33.16
CA LEU A 276 10.30 -14.33 -32.41
C LEU A 276 8.97 -14.84 -32.95
N ALA A 277 8.43 -14.24 -34.02
CA ALA A 277 7.15 -14.63 -34.59
C ALA A 277 7.08 -16.14 -34.89
N THR A 278 5.94 -16.76 -34.59
CA THR A 278 5.65 -18.17 -34.86
C THR A 278 4.19 -18.33 -35.27
N THR A 279 3.86 -19.45 -35.92
CA THR A 279 2.51 -19.76 -36.41
C THR A 279 1.66 -20.50 -35.39
N SER A 280 2.29 -21.16 -34.42
CA SER A 280 1.62 -21.94 -33.37
C SER A 280 1.70 -21.25 -32.01
N SER A 281 0.64 -21.40 -31.22
CA SER A 281 0.64 -20.91 -29.84
C SER A 281 1.67 -21.69 -29.01
N PRO A 282 2.49 -21.01 -28.18
CA PRO A 282 3.39 -21.69 -27.25
C PRO A 282 2.68 -22.15 -25.97
N PHE A 283 1.42 -21.78 -25.75
CA PHE A 283 0.66 -22.12 -24.54
C PHE A 283 0.02 -23.51 -24.62
N LYS A 284 0.01 -24.22 -23.50
CA LYS A 284 -0.69 -25.49 -23.36
C LYS A 284 -2.14 -25.28 -22.88
N GLY A 285 -3.11 -25.91 -23.54
CA GLY A 285 -4.54 -25.94 -23.14
C GLY A 285 -5.45 -25.01 -23.96
N ALA A 286 -6.76 -25.02 -23.64
CA ALA A 286 -7.82 -24.36 -24.42
C ALA A 286 -7.81 -22.82 -24.38
N ALA A 287 -7.00 -22.20 -23.51
CA ALA A 287 -6.88 -20.75 -23.40
C ALA A 287 -6.13 -20.11 -24.60
N ALA A 288 -5.52 -20.91 -25.46
CA ALA A 288 -4.73 -20.47 -26.60
C ALA A 288 -5.56 -19.93 -27.79
N GLU A 289 -6.90 -19.99 -27.77
CA GLU A 289 -7.74 -19.42 -28.84
C GLU A 289 -8.00 -17.92 -28.66
N ALA A 290 -6.95 -17.13 -28.48
CA ALA A 290 -7.08 -15.68 -28.60
C ALA A 290 -7.26 -15.32 -30.07
N ARG A 291 -8.51 -15.21 -30.54
CA ARG A 291 -8.82 -14.67 -31.87
C ARG A 291 -8.07 -13.34 -32.08
N GLY A 292 -7.18 -13.31 -33.08
CA GLY A 292 -6.37 -12.12 -33.39
C GLY A 292 -5.04 -12.00 -32.60
N ALA A 293 -4.59 -13.08 -31.96
CA ALA A 293 -3.24 -13.12 -31.37
C ALA A 293 -2.16 -13.35 -32.43
N ASN A 294 -1.04 -12.65 -32.24
CA ASN A 294 0.22 -12.85 -32.94
C ASN A 294 1.13 -13.63 -32.00
N TRP A 295 1.45 -14.88 -32.36
CA TRP A 295 2.24 -15.78 -31.51
C TRP A 295 3.73 -15.49 -31.62
N VAL A 296 4.44 -15.65 -30.50
CA VAL A 296 5.90 -15.56 -30.45
C VAL A 296 6.51 -16.75 -29.73
N LYS A 297 7.75 -17.07 -30.07
CA LYS A 297 8.56 -18.04 -29.33
C LYS A 297 8.72 -17.57 -27.88
N PRO A 298 8.55 -18.46 -26.89
CA PRO A 298 8.51 -18.10 -25.47
C PRO A 298 9.93 -17.84 -24.92
N GLN A 299 10.52 -16.72 -25.34
CA GLN A 299 11.90 -16.34 -25.02
C GLN A 299 12.00 -14.99 -24.30
N LEU A 300 11.03 -14.09 -24.50
CA LEU A 300 11.00 -12.80 -23.81
C LEU A 300 10.33 -12.93 -22.46
N ILE A 301 10.94 -12.31 -21.45
CA ILE A 301 10.40 -12.23 -20.10
C ILE A 301 9.90 -10.82 -19.87
N ALA A 302 8.64 -10.70 -19.44
CA ALA A 302 8.02 -9.47 -19.00
C ALA A 302 7.84 -9.51 -17.49
N GLU A 303 8.28 -8.47 -16.83
CA GLU A 303 7.95 -8.23 -15.44
C GLU A 303 6.59 -7.52 -15.35
N VAL A 304 5.70 -8.08 -14.55
CA VAL A 304 4.31 -7.66 -14.45
C VAL A 304 3.96 -7.45 -12.99
N ALA A 305 3.37 -6.29 -12.70
CA ALA A 305 2.73 -6.05 -11.42
C ALA A 305 1.24 -6.37 -11.54
N PHE A 306 0.67 -7.09 -10.58
CA PHE A 306 -0.72 -7.53 -10.60
C PHE A 306 -1.26 -7.63 -9.17
N THR A 307 -2.57 -7.75 -9.02
CA THR A 307 -3.21 -7.74 -7.69
C THR A 307 -3.19 -9.12 -7.03
N GLU A 308 -3.61 -10.15 -7.75
CA GLU A 308 -3.68 -11.52 -7.25
C GLU A 308 -3.66 -12.55 -8.38
N TRP A 309 -3.41 -13.80 -8.01
CA TRP A 309 -3.62 -14.98 -8.84
C TRP A 309 -5.02 -15.56 -8.61
N THR A 310 -5.79 -15.76 -9.67
CA THR A 310 -7.07 -16.47 -9.60
C THR A 310 -6.87 -17.98 -9.40
N LYS A 311 -7.92 -18.67 -8.92
CA LYS A 311 -7.95 -20.14 -8.83
C LYS A 311 -7.70 -20.84 -10.18
N ALA A 312 -8.05 -20.17 -11.29
CA ALA A 312 -7.81 -20.64 -12.64
C ALA A 312 -6.36 -20.41 -13.14
N GLY A 313 -5.48 -19.82 -12.34
CA GLY A 313 -4.09 -19.55 -12.73
C GLY A 313 -3.91 -18.33 -13.62
N HIS A 314 -4.83 -17.36 -13.58
CA HIS A 314 -4.68 -16.08 -14.28
C HIS A 314 -4.40 -14.93 -13.31
N VAL A 315 -3.67 -13.91 -13.75
CA VAL A 315 -3.42 -12.70 -12.99
C VAL A 315 -4.53 -11.65 -13.14
N ARG A 316 -4.89 -10.98 -12.04
CA ARG A 316 -5.89 -9.90 -12.02
C ARG A 316 -5.24 -8.52 -12.04
N HIS A 317 -5.81 -7.63 -12.86
CA HIS A 317 -5.34 -6.26 -13.08
C HIS A 317 -3.82 -6.15 -13.37
N PRO A 318 -3.29 -6.89 -14.36
CA PRO A 318 -1.87 -6.85 -14.65
C PRO A 318 -1.44 -5.54 -15.33
N VAL A 319 -0.26 -5.06 -14.96
CA VAL A 319 0.40 -3.86 -15.47
C VAL A 319 1.83 -4.21 -15.82
N PHE A 320 2.21 -3.97 -17.07
CA PHE A 320 3.59 -4.16 -17.55
C PHE A 320 4.54 -3.21 -16.82
N ARG A 321 5.68 -3.75 -16.36
CA ARG A 321 6.74 -2.97 -15.69
C ARG A 321 8.00 -2.86 -16.53
N GLY A 322 8.39 -3.93 -17.22
CA GLY A 322 9.60 -3.93 -18.02
C GLY A 322 9.90 -5.30 -18.61
N LEU A 323 10.91 -5.37 -19.48
CA LEU A 323 11.48 -6.63 -19.95
C LEU A 323 12.64 -7.04 -19.05
N ARG A 324 12.82 -8.35 -18.89
CA ARG A 324 13.96 -8.95 -18.18
C ARG A 324 14.79 -9.76 -19.18
N VAL A 325 16.10 -9.61 -19.12
CA VAL A 325 17.08 -10.29 -19.99
C VAL A 325 18.13 -11.07 -19.21
N ASP A 326 18.10 -10.93 -17.88
CA ASP A 326 19.02 -11.51 -16.91
C ASP A 326 18.68 -12.97 -16.54
N LYS A 327 17.50 -13.45 -16.95
CA LYS A 327 17.01 -14.80 -16.63
C LYS A 327 16.64 -15.58 -17.91
N PRO A 328 16.81 -16.91 -17.93
CA PRO A 328 16.28 -17.73 -19.01
C PRO A 328 14.76 -17.88 -18.88
N ALA A 329 14.01 -17.73 -19.97
CA ALA A 329 12.54 -17.81 -19.96
C ALA A 329 12.02 -19.14 -19.38
N LYS A 330 12.75 -20.23 -19.60
CA LYS A 330 12.41 -21.58 -19.12
C LYS A 330 12.35 -21.73 -17.61
N THR A 331 12.99 -20.84 -16.84
CA THR A 331 12.98 -20.90 -15.37
C THR A 331 11.86 -20.09 -14.75
N ILE A 332 11.04 -19.41 -15.56
CA ILE A 332 9.95 -18.58 -15.06
C ILE A 332 8.76 -19.46 -14.73
N VAL A 333 8.59 -19.74 -13.44
CA VAL A 333 7.48 -20.50 -12.86
C VAL A 333 6.58 -19.58 -12.06
N ARG A 334 5.40 -20.06 -11.66
CA ARG A 334 4.56 -19.31 -10.71
C ARG A 334 5.29 -19.18 -9.37
N GLU A 335 5.53 -17.95 -8.94
CA GLU A 335 6.02 -17.70 -7.59
C GLU A 335 4.88 -17.94 -6.60
N LEU A 336 5.17 -18.74 -5.57
CA LEU A 336 4.28 -18.93 -4.44
C LEU A 336 4.77 -18.03 -3.31
N PRO A 337 3.88 -17.27 -2.65
CA PRO A 337 4.24 -16.49 -1.47
C PRO A 337 4.88 -17.42 -0.44
N HIS A 338 6.19 -17.29 -0.24
CA HIS A 338 6.88 -17.98 0.84
C HIS A 338 6.77 -17.10 2.08
N HIS A 339 5.68 -17.25 2.82
CA HIS A 339 5.63 -16.77 4.18
C HIS A 339 6.65 -17.60 4.94
N LEU A 340 7.79 -17.00 5.30
CA LEU A 340 8.71 -17.60 6.26
C LEU A 340 7.94 -17.80 7.56
N ARG A 341 7.33 -18.97 7.73
CA ARG A 341 6.96 -19.45 9.05
C ARG A 341 8.29 -19.77 9.71
N PRO A 342 8.69 -19.09 10.79
CA PRO A 342 9.79 -19.60 11.58
C PRO A 342 9.37 -20.99 12.06
N GLU A 343 10.04 -22.02 11.55
CA GLU A 343 9.93 -23.37 12.10
C GLU A 343 10.32 -23.26 13.58
N PRO A 344 9.43 -23.64 14.53
CA PRO A 344 9.74 -23.62 15.94
C PRO A 344 11.00 -24.47 16.18
N GLY A 345 12.12 -23.81 16.49
CA GLY A 345 13.40 -24.49 16.74
C GLY A 345 14.39 -24.54 15.58
N SER A 346 14.19 -23.80 14.48
CA SER A 346 15.27 -23.56 13.50
C SER A 346 16.32 -22.62 14.10
N VAL A 347 17.10 -23.13 15.05
CA VAL A 347 18.24 -22.42 15.64
C VAL A 347 19.22 -22.13 14.51
N VAL A 348 19.53 -20.85 14.28
CA VAL A 348 20.59 -20.45 13.34
C VAL A 348 21.91 -21.05 13.87
N GLN A 349 22.33 -22.18 13.30
CA GLN A 349 23.56 -22.87 13.69
C GLN A 349 24.76 -22.18 13.03
N HIS A 350 25.14 -21.02 13.55
CA HIS A 350 26.43 -20.42 13.25
C HIS A 350 27.34 -20.57 14.47
N THR A 351 28.48 -21.24 14.28
CA THR A 351 29.49 -21.40 15.33
C THR A 351 30.18 -20.06 15.56
N LEU A 352 30.02 -19.49 16.77
CA LEU A 352 30.73 -18.28 17.16
C LEU A 352 32.22 -18.57 17.33
N PRO A 353 33.12 -17.58 17.16
CA PRO A 353 34.53 -17.75 17.44
C PRO A 353 34.74 -18.30 18.86
N ALA A 354 35.62 -19.29 19.04
CA ALA A 354 35.78 -20.01 20.31
C ALA A 354 36.06 -19.13 21.54
N LYS A 355 36.63 -17.94 21.35
CA LYS A 355 36.94 -16.97 22.42
C LYS A 355 35.82 -15.94 22.67
N PHE A 356 34.73 -15.95 21.89
CA PHE A 356 33.66 -14.96 22.02
C PHE A 356 32.57 -15.47 22.96
N ARG A 357 32.52 -14.94 24.19
CA ARG A 357 31.53 -15.30 25.21
C ARG A 357 30.33 -14.34 25.17
N VAL A 358 29.13 -14.89 25.00
CA VAL A 358 27.88 -14.12 25.06
C VAL A 358 27.40 -13.96 26.50
N THR A 359 27.18 -12.74 26.97
CA THR A 359 26.57 -12.45 28.27
C THR A 359 25.04 -12.41 28.20
N ASN A 360 24.37 -13.03 29.18
CA ASN A 360 22.91 -13.20 29.24
C ASN A 360 22.32 -13.77 27.92
N PRO A 361 22.82 -14.93 27.44
CA PRO A 361 22.44 -15.50 26.15
C PRO A 361 20.94 -15.80 26.01
N GLU A 362 20.30 -16.21 27.10
CA GLU A 362 18.87 -16.53 27.22
C GLU A 362 17.94 -15.32 27.21
N ARG A 363 18.48 -14.10 27.25
CA ARG A 363 17.66 -12.89 27.23
C ARG A 363 16.86 -12.81 25.93
N VAL A 364 15.53 -12.76 26.05
CA VAL A 364 14.62 -12.57 24.90
C VAL A 364 14.77 -11.15 24.37
N ILE A 365 15.07 -11.04 23.08
CA ILE A 365 15.17 -9.76 22.35
C ILE A 365 13.86 -9.45 21.65
N ASP A 366 13.21 -10.47 21.08
CA ASP A 366 11.92 -10.34 20.41
C ASP A 366 10.89 -11.31 21.02
N PRO A 367 9.95 -10.79 21.84
CA PRO A 367 8.90 -11.61 22.46
C PRO A 367 7.94 -12.26 21.47
N SER A 368 7.77 -11.70 20.26
CA SER A 368 6.81 -12.23 19.28
C SER A 368 7.30 -13.51 18.60
N THR A 369 8.61 -13.64 18.45
CA THR A 369 9.28 -14.80 17.83
C THR A 369 10.00 -15.68 18.84
N GLY A 370 10.22 -15.19 20.07
CA GLY A 370 10.99 -15.86 21.11
C GLY A 370 12.51 -15.76 20.91
N ILE A 371 12.98 -14.97 19.93
CA ILE A 371 14.41 -14.86 19.62
C ILE A 371 15.19 -14.31 20.81
N THR A 372 16.25 -15.04 21.16
CA THR A 372 17.16 -14.73 22.26
C THR A 372 18.41 -13.99 21.81
N LYS A 373 19.16 -13.41 22.74
CA LYS A 373 20.40 -12.70 22.45
C LYS A 373 21.41 -13.61 21.74
N ILE A 374 21.56 -14.85 22.18
CA ILE A 374 22.53 -15.76 21.54
C ILE A 374 22.18 -16.02 20.07
N GLU A 375 20.90 -16.08 19.73
CA GLU A 375 20.44 -16.24 18.35
C GLU A 375 20.68 -14.97 17.54
N LEU A 376 20.46 -13.78 18.11
CA LEU A 376 20.81 -12.50 17.47
C LEU A 376 22.32 -12.43 17.16
N VAL A 377 23.17 -12.81 18.13
CA VAL A 377 24.62 -12.81 17.95
C VAL A 377 25.05 -13.83 16.89
N ARG A 378 24.46 -15.04 16.89
CA ARG A 378 24.71 -16.06 15.87
C ARG A 378 24.26 -15.63 14.49
N PHE A 379 23.11 -14.97 14.39
CA PHE A 379 22.62 -14.40 13.14
C PHE A 379 23.61 -13.40 12.57
N TYR A 380 24.10 -12.45 13.37
CA TYR A 380 25.12 -11.51 12.94
C TYR A 380 26.47 -12.17 12.63
N GLY A 381 26.81 -13.27 13.29
CA GLY A 381 27.94 -14.12 12.90
C GLY A 381 27.76 -14.69 11.48
N LEU A 382 26.58 -15.23 11.20
CA LEU A 382 26.23 -15.83 9.90
C LEU A 382 26.25 -14.81 8.76
N VAL A 383 25.57 -13.68 8.94
CA VAL A 383 25.47 -12.65 7.88
C VAL A 383 26.68 -11.73 7.82
N GLY A 384 27.62 -11.88 8.76
CA GLY A 384 28.80 -11.04 8.93
C GLY A 384 29.54 -10.73 7.62
N PRO A 385 29.91 -11.74 6.80
CA PRO A 385 30.62 -11.50 5.54
C PRO A 385 29.87 -10.55 4.59
N LEU A 386 28.54 -10.64 4.50
CA LEU A 386 27.71 -9.83 3.62
C LEU A 386 27.47 -8.43 4.18
N ILE A 387 27.07 -8.34 5.45
CA ILE A 387 26.74 -7.03 6.05
C ILE A 387 27.98 -6.14 6.17
N LEU A 388 29.16 -6.72 6.40
CA LEU A 388 30.40 -5.95 6.52
C LEU A 388 30.80 -5.23 5.23
N GLU A 389 30.38 -5.71 4.04
CA GLU A 389 30.56 -4.97 2.78
C GLU A 389 29.86 -3.61 2.81
N HIS A 390 28.76 -3.52 3.57
CA HIS A 390 27.97 -2.31 3.73
C HIS A 390 28.38 -1.48 4.95
N LEU A 391 28.99 -2.07 5.99
CA LEU A 391 29.40 -1.33 7.19
C LEU A 391 30.83 -0.77 7.10
N LYS A 392 31.74 -1.50 6.45
CA LYS A 392 33.16 -1.13 6.39
C LYS A 392 33.34 0.18 5.64
N GLY A 393 34.13 1.09 6.22
CA GLY A 393 34.43 2.39 5.61
C GLY A 393 33.32 3.42 5.79
N ARG A 394 32.24 3.13 6.52
CA ARG A 394 31.07 4.02 6.64
C ARG A 394 30.79 4.39 8.09
N PRO A 395 30.43 5.67 8.35
CA PRO A 395 29.80 6.04 9.60
C PRO A 395 28.52 5.22 9.83
N VAL A 396 28.35 4.68 11.03
CA VAL A 396 27.21 3.87 11.42
C VAL A 396 26.59 4.38 12.71
N SER A 397 25.26 4.44 12.74
CA SER A 397 24.47 4.62 13.96
C SER A 397 23.87 3.28 14.36
N LEU A 398 23.92 2.95 15.65
CA LEU A 398 23.46 1.67 16.18
C LEU A 398 22.10 1.87 16.84
N VAL A 399 21.10 1.04 16.52
CA VAL A 399 19.85 0.98 17.30
C VAL A 399 19.99 -0.11 18.34
N ARG A 400 19.92 0.29 19.61
CA ARG A 400 20.04 -0.61 20.75
C ARG A 400 18.68 -0.88 21.35
N ALA A 401 18.46 -2.14 21.68
CA ALA A 401 17.27 -2.64 22.35
C ALA A 401 17.66 -3.30 23.69
N PRO A 402 18.10 -2.54 24.71
CA PRO A 402 18.61 -3.13 25.95
C PRO A 402 17.59 -4.05 26.62
N ALA A 403 16.30 -3.67 26.58
CA ALA A 403 15.18 -4.40 27.16
C ALA A 403 14.46 -5.33 26.17
N GLY A 404 14.97 -5.50 24.95
CA GLY A 404 14.25 -6.12 23.84
C GLY A 404 13.50 -5.10 22.98
N ILE A 405 13.00 -5.53 21.83
CA ILE A 405 12.45 -4.63 20.79
C ILE A 405 11.12 -3.95 21.17
N THR A 406 10.44 -4.49 22.19
CA THR A 406 9.21 -3.89 22.74
C THR A 406 9.49 -2.87 23.83
N GLY A 407 10.74 -2.77 24.30
CA GLY A 407 11.18 -1.78 25.28
C GLY A 407 11.69 -0.49 24.60
N GLU A 408 12.35 0.36 25.39
CA GLU A 408 12.94 1.59 24.88
C GLU A 408 14.08 1.28 23.89
N LEU A 409 13.96 1.86 22.70
CA LEU A 409 14.98 1.83 21.65
C LEU A 409 15.67 3.17 21.59
N PHE A 410 17.00 3.17 21.47
CA PHE A 410 17.73 4.41 21.28
C PHE A 410 18.83 4.29 20.23
N PHE A 411 19.10 5.41 19.57
CA PHE A 411 20.18 5.55 18.62
C PHE A 411 21.48 5.91 19.33
N GLN A 412 22.50 5.08 19.16
CA GLN A 412 23.85 5.35 19.59
C GLN A 412 24.71 5.75 18.39
N LYS A 413 25.06 7.03 18.30
CA LYS A 413 25.90 7.60 17.23
C LYS A 413 27.37 7.78 17.65
N HIS A 414 27.60 7.79 18.96
CA HIS A 414 28.87 8.07 19.62
C HIS A 414 29.07 7.08 20.77
N LEU A 415 30.30 6.91 21.24
CA LEU A 415 30.55 6.21 22.50
C LEU A 415 30.44 7.23 23.64
N ASP A 416 29.49 7.02 24.55
CA ASP A 416 29.28 7.92 25.70
C ASP A 416 30.37 7.70 26.78
N ALA A 417 30.77 6.44 27.00
CA ALA A 417 31.90 6.03 27.83
C ALA A 417 32.34 4.60 27.49
N GLY A 418 33.65 4.34 27.50
CA GLY A 418 34.24 3.01 27.28
C GLY A 418 34.46 2.65 25.80
N GLU A 419 34.72 1.36 25.56
CA GLU A 419 35.01 0.82 24.22
C GLU A 419 34.09 -0.36 23.90
N ILE A 420 33.70 -0.48 22.63
CA ILE A 420 33.05 -1.68 22.11
C ILE A 420 34.10 -2.42 21.26
N PRO A 421 34.57 -3.62 21.66
CA PRO A 421 35.67 -4.28 20.97
C PRO A 421 35.41 -4.50 19.48
N GLY A 422 36.28 -3.96 18.63
CA GLY A 422 36.17 -4.07 17.16
C GLY A 422 35.29 -3.00 16.49
N VAL A 423 34.64 -2.12 17.26
CA VAL A 423 34.00 -0.88 16.77
C VAL A 423 35.00 0.25 16.89
N ARG A 424 35.17 1.03 15.82
CA ARG A 424 36.15 2.11 15.74
C ARG A 424 35.46 3.46 15.88
N GLN A 425 36.12 4.41 16.53
CA GLN A 425 35.77 5.82 16.45
C GLN A 425 36.49 6.43 15.24
N LEU A 426 35.74 7.16 14.41
CA LEU A 426 36.24 7.82 13.21
C LEU A 426 36.88 9.18 13.55
N ASP A 427 37.63 9.73 12.59
CA ASP A 427 38.30 11.02 12.75
C ASP A 427 37.32 12.12 13.21
N PRO A 428 37.57 12.83 14.32
CA PRO A 428 36.73 13.93 14.80
C PRO A 428 36.45 14.99 13.75
N ALA A 429 37.37 15.22 12.81
CA ALA A 429 37.22 16.21 11.74
C ALA A 429 36.06 15.88 10.79
N LEU A 430 35.58 14.64 10.77
CA LEU A 430 34.44 14.22 9.94
C LEU A 430 33.10 14.75 10.46
N SER A 431 33.02 15.12 11.74
CA SER A 431 31.82 15.71 12.33
C SER A 431 32.19 16.80 13.36
N PRO A 432 32.72 17.94 12.91
CA PRO A 432 33.18 19.00 13.82
C PRO A 432 32.04 19.51 14.71
N GLY A 433 32.32 19.69 16.00
CA GLY A 433 31.32 20.14 16.99
C GLY A 433 30.38 19.05 17.52
N HIS A 434 30.56 17.80 17.09
CA HIS A 434 29.82 16.64 17.57
C HIS A 434 30.78 15.52 18.04
N GLY A 435 30.23 14.47 18.67
CA GLY A 435 31.02 13.31 19.06
C GLY A 435 31.60 12.56 17.85
N GLN A 436 32.65 11.76 18.08
CA GLN A 436 33.24 10.94 17.02
C GLN A 436 32.21 9.92 16.51
N LEU A 437 32.10 9.81 15.18
CA LEU A 437 31.23 8.84 14.54
C LEU A 437 31.79 7.43 14.69
N LEU A 438 30.93 6.41 14.62
CA LEU A 438 31.34 5.01 14.76
C LEU A 438 31.50 4.32 13.40
N GLU A 439 32.39 3.33 13.35
CA GLU A 439 32.58 2.41 12.22
C GLU A 439 32.65 0.97 12.73
N VAL A 440 31.83 0.08 12.15
CA VAL A 440 31.88 -1.37 12.41
C VAL A 440 32.54 -2.04 11.21
N ALA A 441 33.86 -2.25 11.28
CA ALA A 441 34.66 -2.73 10.15
C ALA A 441 35.09 -4.20 10.25
N THR A 442 34.74 -4.89 11.33
CA THR A 442 35.22 -6.25 11.63
C THR A 442 34.09 -7.14 12.14
N ALA A 443 34.22 -8.45 11.93
CA ALA A 443 33.30 -9.43 12.51
C ALA A 443 33.25 -9.33 14.04
N GLN A 444 34.38 -9.06 14.69
CA GLN A 444 34.42 -8.83 16.14
C GLN A 444 33.58 -7.60 16.53
N GLY A 445 33.69 -6.49 15.80
CA GLY A 445 32.88 -5.30 16.05
C GLY A 445 31.38 -5.55 15.92
N LEU A 446 30.99 -6.33 14.91
CA LEU A 446 29.60 -6.71 14.68
C LEU A 446 29.05 -7.58 15.82
N LEU A 447 29.80 -8.60 16.25
CA LEU A 447 29.41 -9.47 17.36
C LEU A 447 29.38 -8.70 18.69
N SER A 448 30.35 -7.82 18.94
CA SER A 448 30.39 -6.97 20.15
C SER A 448 29.25 -5.96 20.18
N ALA A 449 28.82 -5.44 19.04
CA ALA A 449 27.63 -4.61 18.95
C ALA A 449 26.36 -5.41 19.28
N ALA A 450 26.22 -6.61 18.70
CA ALA A 450 25.10 -7.51 19.03
C ALA A 450 25.08 -7.91 20.52
N GLN A 451 26.24 -8.07 21.16
CA GLN A 451 26.38 -8.33 22.61
C GLN A 451 25.68 -7.26 23.47
N LEU A 452 25.68 -6.02 22.98
CA LEU A 452 25.06 -4.85 23.58
C LEU A 452 23.59 -4.65 23.19
N ASN A 453 22.98 -5.68 22.59
CA ASN A 453 21.63 -5.68 22.04
C ASN A 453 21.44 -4.69 20.89
N VAL A 454 22.46 -4.50 20.04
CA VAL A 454 22.27 -3.77 18.78
C VAL A 454 21.46 -4.66 17.84
N VAL A 455 20.28 -4.18 17.45
CA VAL A 455 19.36 -4.90 16.55
C VAL A 455 19.40 -4.36 15.13
N GLU A 456 19.85 -3.10 14.93
CA GLU A 456 19.96 -2.48 13.61
C GLU A 456 21.24 -1.67 13.45
N PHE A 457 21.78 -1.66 12.22
CA PHE A 457 22.96 -0.88 11.82
C PHE A 457 22.58 0.09 10.70
N HIS A 458 22.62 1.39 11.00
CA HIS A 458 22.23 2.45 10.07
C HIS A 458 23.46 3.15 9.52
N THR A 459 23.86 2.79 8.30
CA THR A 459 25.02 3.40 7.65
C THR A 459 24.65 4.65 6.89
N TRP A 460 25.63 5.54 6.78
CA TRP A 460 25.50 6.68 5.89
C TRP A 460 25.70 6.24 4.44
N ASN A 461 25.01 6.91 3.50
CA ASN A 461 25.20 6.69 2.06
C ASN A 461 26.56 7.18 1.54
N ALA A 462 27.44 7.69 2.42
CA ALA A 462 28.79 8.12 2.12
C ALA A 462 29.83 7.25 2.85
N VAL A 463 31.06 7.25 2.33
CA VAL A 463 32.22 6.63 3.00
C VAL A 463 33.00 7.68 3.78
N LYS A 464 33.73 7.26 4.81
CA LYS A 464 34.49 8.15 5.69
C LYS A 464 35.52 9.03 4.97
N THR A 465 36.04 8.58 3.83
CA THR A 465 36.99 9.35 3.00
C THR A 465 36.31 10.40 2.12
N ALA A 466 34.98 10.39 2.02
CA ALA A 466 34.20 11.26 1.14
C ALA A 466 32.81 11.55 1.75
N ILE A 467 32.77 11.94 3.03
CA ILE A 467 31.53 12.01 3.81
C ILE A 467 30.49 12.98 3.23
N GLY A 468 30.93 14.05 2.55
CA GLY A 468 30.06 15.01 1.87
C GLY A 468 29.60 14.59 0.46
N LYS A 469 29.98 13.41 -0.03
CA LYS A 469 29.62 12.89 -1.36
C LYS A 469 28.92 11.54 -1.24
N PRO A 470 27.57 11.50 -1.22
CA PRO A 470 26.83 10.24 -1.18
C PRO A 470 27.14 9.41 -2.43
N ARG A 471 27.42 8.11 -2.24
CA ARG A 471 27.67 7.18 -3.33
C ARG A 471 26.32 6.62 -3.81
N THR A 472 25.92 6.95 -5.03
CA THR A 472 24.79 6.29 -5.69
C THR A 472 25.18 4.84 -6.04
N PRO A 473 24.29 3.85 -5.84
CA PRO A 473 24.57 2.43 -6.11
C PRO A 473 24.96 2.09 -7.57
N GLU A 474 24.84 3.04 -8.50
CA GLU A 474 25.11 2.84 -9.93
C GLU A 474 26.56 3.12 -10.37
N ARG A 475 27.54 3.20 -9.45
CA ARG A 475 28.98 3.35 -9.80
C ARG A 475 29.96 2.56 -8.94
#